data_AF-A0A959VQL2-F1
#
_entry.id   AF-A0A959VQL2-F1
#
_cell.length_a   1.000
_cell.length_b   1.000
_cell.length_c   1.000
_cell.angle_alpha   90.00
_cell.angle_beta   90.00
_cell.angle_gamma   90.00
#
_symmetry.space_group_name_H-M   'P 1'
#
loop_
_entity.id
_entity.type
_entity.pdbx_description
1 polymer ?
#
loop_
_entity_poly.entity_id
_entity_poly.type
_entity_poly.pdbx_seq_one_letter_code
_entity_poly.pdbx_strand_id
1 'polypeptide(L)'
;MSGYLRRLATTGAAYTAASIISKLIAVALLPLYTRYLTPADYGAAEVMFSAVVAVSIVIRLGVVEALLRFYYKQGEDPASVVSTSFAILFWAGLISVIVLMPFAGPISELLLGESNPTLARIAIAGLFVLTLSEYLLTIFRLDERARAFFTVTMLSVLITIPVTVVLVVPLDLGAEGLLLGSYGTGLAIVLGLIFYNRHRLAVLPERPLLNRMMAFGLPTMPA
;
A
#
# COMPACT_ATOMS: atom_id res chain seq x y z
N MET A 1 -24.17 -3.05 26.25
CA MET A 1 -22.91 -2.26 26.13
C MET A 1 -21.64 -3.12 26.20
N SER A 2 -21.54 -4.10 27.12
CA SER A 2 -20.35 -4.98 27.23
C SER A 2 -20.02 -5.80 25.97
N GLY A 3 -21.03 -6.32 25.25
CA GLY A 3 -20.83 -7.07 24.01
C GLY A 3 -20.27 -6.23 22.85
N TYR A 4 -20.67 -4.95 22.76
CA TYR A 4 -20.17 -4.02 21.75
C TYR A 4 -18.72 -3.63 22.04
N LEU A 5 -18.40 -3.31 23.29
CA LEU A 5 -17.02 -3.05 23.74
C LEU A 5 -16.11 -4.27 23.54
N ARG A 6 -16.60 -5.48 23.83
CA ARG A 6 -15.86 -6.72 23.58
C ARG A 6 -15.64 -6.93 22.09
N ARG A 7 -16.64 -6.68 21.23
CA ARG A 7 -16.49 -6.77 19.77
C ARG A 7 -15.49 -5.75 19.25
N LEU A 8 -15.58 -4.49 19.68
CA LEU A 8 -14.62 -3.44 19.32
C LEU A 8 -13.19 -3.81 19.75
N ALA A 9 -13.02 -4.27 20.99
CA ALA A 9 -11.73 -4.68 21.53
C ALA A 9 -11.15 -5.87 20.76
N THR A 10 -11.96 -6.87 20.42
CA THR A 10 -11.50 -8.08 19.72
C THR A 10 -11.12 -7.77 18.27
N THR A 11 -11.94 -7.00 17.55
CA THR A 11 -11.69 -6.66 16.15
C THR A 11 -10.53 -5.66 16.04
N GLY A 12 -10.48 -4.65 16.91
CA GLY A 12 -9.36 -3.72 17.00
C GLY A 12 -8.04 -4.41 17.36
N ALA A 13 -8.06 -5.29 18.36
CA ALA A 13 -6.89 -6.09 18.72
C ALA A 13 -6.40 -6.96 17.55
N ALA A 14 -7.29 -7.55 16.76
CA ALA A 14 -6.88 -8.37 15.61
C ALA A 14 -6.16 -7.56 14.52
N TYR A 15 -6.65 -6.37 14.18
CA TYR A 15 -5.98 -5.48 13.22
C TYR A 15 -4.62 -5.00 13.72
N THR A 16 -4.57 -4.56 14.97
CA THR A 16 -3.33 -4.09 15.61
C THR A 16 -2.32 -5.23 15.76
N ALA A 17 -2.77 -6.43 16.15
CA ALA A 17 -1.91 -7.60 16.26
C ALA A 17 -1.29 -7.98 14.91
N ALA A 18 -2.07 -7.99 13.82
CA ALA A 18 -1.52 -8.27 12.49
C ALA A 18 -0.40 -7.27 12.11
N SER A 19 -0.61 -5.98 12.39
CA SER A 19 0.38 -4.94 12.12
C SER A 19 1.63 -5.10 12.98
N ILE A 20 1.48 -5.33 14.29
CA ILE A 20 2.59 -5.54 15.22
C ILE A 20 3.39 -6.78 14.81
N ILE A 21 2.74 -7.91 14.56
CA ILE A 21 3.40 -9.15 14.15
C ILE A 21 4.20 -8.93 12.86
N SER A 22 3.61 -8.25 11.87
CA SER A 22 4.30 -7.94 10.61
C SER A 22 5.57 -7.12 10.85
N LYS A 23 5.51 -6.10 11.73
CA LYS A 23 6.65 -5.26 12.07
C LYS A 23 7.72 -6.02 12.88
N LEU A 24 7.31 -6.88 13.81
CA LEU A 24 8.24 -7.71 14.58
C LEU A 24 9.01 -8.67 13.66
N ILE A 25 8.32 -9.26 12.68
CA ILE A 25 8.96 -10.11 11.67
C ILE A 25 9.95 -9.29 10.83
N ALA A 26 9.56 -8.09 10.39
CA ALA A 26 10.47 -7.20 9.65
C ALA A 26 11.74 -6.88 10.45
N VAL A 27 11.61 -6.57 11.75
CA VAL A 27 12.75 -6.35 12.66
C VAL A 27 13.60 -7.60 12.82
N ALA A 28 12.98 -8.79 12.93
CA ALA A 28 13.70 -10.05 13.04
C ALA A 28 14.49 -10.41 11.77
N LEU A 29 14.15 -9.85 10.61
CA LEU A 29 14.88 -10.01 9.36
C LEU A 29 16.04 -9.04 9.20
N LEU A 30 16.13 -8.00 10.02
CA LEU A 30 17.24 -7.03 9.95
C LEU A 30 18.60 -7.72 10.02
N PRO A 31 18.90 -8.63 10.98
CA PRO A 31 20.20 -9.30 11.04
C PRO A 31 20.52 -10.12 9.79
N LEU A 32 19.49 -10.66 9.13
CA LEU A 32 19.64 -11.38 7.88
C LEU A 32 20.03 -10.41 6.77
N TYR A 33 19.24 -9.34 6.56
CA TYR A 33 19.53 -8.37 5.52
C TYR A 33 20.86 -7.65 5.73
N THR A 34 21.21 -7.24 6.95
CA THR A 34 22.49 -6.57 7.24
C THR A 34 23.72 -7.49 7.11
N ARG A 35 23.53 -8.80 7.06
CA ARG A 35 24.63 -9.76 6.82
C ARG A 35 24.93 -9.94 5.34
N TYR A 36 23.91 -9.82 4.48
CA TYR A 36 24.03 -10.05 3.03
C TYR A 36 24.04 -8.77 2.21
N LEU A 37 23.48 -7.67 2.72
CA LEU A 37 23.48 -6.36 2.08
C LEU A 37 24.57 -5.47 2.68
N THR A 38 25.17 -4.63 1.83
CA THR A 38 26.00 -3.55 2.33
C THR A 38 25.14 -2.50 3.04
N PRO A 39 25.71 -1.71 3.99
CA PRO A 39 24.98 -0.61 4.62
C PRO A 39 24.45 0.41 3.60
N ALA A 40 25.15 0.60 2.48
CA ALA A 40 24.75 1.49 1.40
C ALA A 40 23.49 0.95 0.68
N ASP A 41 23.48 -0.32 0.30
CA ASP A 41 22.33 -0.94 -0.37
C ASP A 41 21.07 -0.94 0.50
N TYR A 42 21.24 -1.33 1.77
CA TYR A 42 20.12 -1.34 2.71
C TYR A 42 19.60 0.09 2.96
N GLY A 43 20.50 1.06 3.13
CA GLY A 43 20.14 2.48 3.27
C GLY A 43 19.39 3.02 2.05
N ALA A 44 19.86 2.71 0.84
CA ALA A 44 19.20 3.14 -0.39
C ALA A 44 17.78 2.56 -0.52
N ALA A 45 17.60 1.28 -0.19
CA ALA A 45 16.27 0.66 -0.20
C ALA A 45 15.32 1.29 0.83
N GLU A 46 15.77 1.54 2.06
CA GLU A 46 14.95 2.16 3.12
C GLU A 46 14.56 3.61 2.79
N VAL A 47 15.47 4.39 2.18
CA VAL A 47 15.16 5.73 1.67
C VAL A 47 14.07 5.65 0.61
N MET A 48 14.16 4.71 -0.34
CA MET A 48 13.15 4.50 -1.37
C MET A 48 11.81 4.04 -0.79
N PHE A 49 11.78 3.10 0.15
CA PHE A 49 10.55 2.70 0.85
C PHE A 49 9.89 3.89 1.54
N SER A 50 10.68 4.70 2.25
CA SER A 50 10.19 5.87 2.97
C SER A 50 9.64 6.93 2.02
N ALA A 51 10.32 7.19 0.89
CA ALA A 51 9.84 8.08 -0.15
C ALA A 51 8.51 7.59 -0.75
N VAL A 52 8.39 6.28 -1.02
CA VAL A 52 7.16 5.67 -1.52
C VAL A 52 6.00 5.83 -0.54
N VAL A 53 6.24 5.60 0.76
CA VAL A 53 5.25 5.83 1.81
C VAL A 53 4.82 7.30 1.83
N ALA A 54 5.77 8.24 1.86
CA ALA A 54 5.48 9.67 1.91
C ALA A 54 4.65 10.15 0.71
N VAL A 55 5.06 9.79 -0.51
CA VAL A 55 4.34 10.18 -1.74
C VAL A 55 2.98 9.49 -1.82
N SER A 56 2.85 8.23 -1.37
CA SER A 56 1.56 7.54 -1.36
C SER A 56 0.51 8.22 -0.46
N ILE A 57 0.94 8.89 0.62
CA ILE A 57 0.03 9.68 1.48
C ILE A 57 -0.55 10.83 0.66
N VAL A 58 0.30 11.54 -0.09
CA VAL A 58 -0.13 12.62 -0.99
C VAL A 58 -1.02 12.07 -2.11
N ILE A 59 -0.72 10.92 -2.72
CA ILE A 59 -1.58 10.36 -3.79
C ILE A 59 -2.99 10.04 -3.27
N ARG A 60 -3.10 9.60 -2.00
CA ARG A 60 -4.37 9.21 -1.40
C ARG A 60 -5.26 10.38 -0.96
N LEU A 61 -4.71 11.60 -0.87
CA LEU A 61 -5.40 12.90 -0.69
C LEU A 61 -6.87 12.85 -0.25
N GLY A 62 -7.13 12.45 0.99
CA GLY A 62 -8.47 12.49 1.60
C GLY A 62 -9.48 11.47 1.05
N VAL A 63 -9.08 10.61 0.12
CA VAL A 63 -9.96 9.62 -0.53
C VAL A 63 -10.33 8.52 0.44
N VAL A 64 -9.43 8.14 1.35
CA VAL A 64 -9.73 7.14 2.39
C VAL A 64 -10.76 7.68 3.37
N GLU A 65 -10.62 8.94 3.77
CA GLU A 65 -11.52 9.66 4.67
C GLU A 65 -12.88 9.88 4.00
N ALA A 66 -12.89 10.24 2.72
CA ALA A 66 -14.11 10.33 1.93
C ALA A 66 -14.79 8.97 1.77
N LEU A 67 -14.02 7.90 1.52
CA LEU A 67 -14.57 6.55 1.51
C LEU A 67 -15.23 6.23 2.85
N LEU A 68 -14.54 6.40 3.98
CA LEU A 68 -15.09 6.13 5.31
C LEU A 68 -16.40 6.92 5.55
N ARG A 69 -16.44 8.21 5.18
CA ARG A 69 -17.62 9.04 5.36
C ARG A 69 -18.79 8.63 4.46
N PHE A 70 -18.55 8.47 3.17
CA PHE A 70 -19.61 8.20 2.19
C PHE A 70 -20.09 6.76 2.24
N TYR A 71 -19.25 5.81 2.68
CA TYR A 71 -19.63 4.39 2.83
C TYR A 71 -20.75 4.19 3.84
N TYR A 72 -20.77 4.96 4.94
CA TYR A 72 -21.80 4.88 5.97
C TYR A 72 -22.88 5.97 5.84
N LYS A 73 -22.85 6.78 4.77
CA LYS A 73 -23.81 7.86 4.57
C LYS A 73 -25.13 7.32 4.03
N GLN A 74 -26.23 7.66 4.71
CA GLN A 74 -27.57 7.28 4.23
C GLN A 74 -27.86 7.90 2.85
N GLY A 75 -28.41 7.10 1.94
CA GLY A 75 -28.76 7.51 0.58
C GLY A 75 -27.66 7.34 -0.46
N GLU A 76 -26.46 6.89 -0.09
CA GLU A 76 -25.44 6.44 -1.03
C GLU A 76 -25.37 4.91 -1.02
N ASP A 77 -25.10 4.29 -2.18
CA ASP A 77 -24.82 2.86 -2.25
C ASP A 77 -23.34 2.59 -1.89
N PRO A 78 -23.06 1.78 -0.84
CA PRO A 78 -21.69 1.47 -0.44
C PRO A 78 -20.84 0.83 -1.54
N ALA A 79 -21.44 0.05 -2.45
CA ALA A 79 -20.72 -0.55 -3.56
C ALA A 79 -20.23 0.52 -4.56
N SER A 80 -21.09 1.50 -4.87
CA SER A 80 -20.78 2.63 -5.74
C SER A 80 -19.72 3.57 -5.14
N VAL A 81 -19.69 3.73 -3.81
CA VAL A 81 -18.63 4.49 -3.10
C VAL A 81 -17.28 3.76 -3.18
N VAL A 82 -17.26 2.44 -2.98
CA VAL A 82 -16.05 1.62 -3.12
C VAL A 82 -15.55 1.65 -4.56
N SER A 83 -16.42 1.46 -5.54
CA SER A 83 -16.03 1.46 -6.95
C SER A 83 -15.44 2.82 -7.38
N THR A 84 -16.07 3.92 -6.95
CA THR A 84 -15.62 5.29 -7.28
C THR A 84 -14.30 5.64 -6.60
N SER A 85 -14.14 5.33 -5.31
CA SER A 85 -12.86 5.57 -4.60
C SER A 85 -11.73 4.70 -5.13
N PHE A 86 -12.02 3.44 -5.51
CA PHE A 86 -11.05 2.58 -6.17
C PHE A 86 -10.62 3.18 -7.51
N ALA A 87 -11.54 3.62 -8.35
CA ALA A 87 -11.22 4.25 -9.63
C ALA A 87 -10.33 5.50 -9.44
N ILE A 88 -10.65 6.35 -8.47
CA ILE A 88 -9.83 7.54 -8.15
C ILE A 88 -8.40 7.13 -7.82
N LEU A 89 -8.20 6.19 -6.89
CA LEU A 89 -6.86 5.79 -6.46
C LEU A 89 -6.10 4.98 -7.52
N PHE A 90 -6.82 4.18 -8.31
CA PHE A 90 -6.25 3.45 -9.43
C PHE A 90 -5.68 4.41 -10.46
N TRP A 91 -6.47 5.40 -10.90
CA TRP A 91 -6.01 6.39 -11.87
C TRP A 91 -4.98 7.34 -11.27
N ALA A 92 -5.14 7.81 -10.04
CA ALA A 92 -4.17 8.67 -9.37
C ALA A 92 -2.82 7.96 -9.22
N GLY A 93 -2.81 6.70 -8.79
CA GLY A 93 -1.60 5.88 -8.70
C GLY A 93 -0.97 5.66 -10.08
N LEU A 94 -1.76 5.31 -11.09
CA LEU A 94 -1.25 5.07 -12.44
C LEU A 94 -0.67 6.34 -13.09
N ILE A 95 -1.37 7.47 -12.96
CA ILE A 95 -0.89 8.78 -13.43
C ILE A 95 0.40 9.14 -12.69
N SER A 96 0.48 8.92 -11.38
CA SER A 96 1.70 9.19 -10.60
C SER A 96 2.89 8.38 -11.12
N VAL A 97 2.70 7.10 -11.43
CA VAL A 97 3.74 6.28 -12.07
C VAL A 97 4.16 6.88 -13.41
N ILE A 98 3.20 7.15 -14.30
CA ILE A 98 3.49 7.68 -15.65
C ILE A 98 4.23 9.01 -15.59
N VAL A 99 3.83 9.90 -14.68
CA VAL A 99 4.41 11.24 -14.53
C VAL A 99 5.79 11.18 -13.89
N LEU A 100 6.02 10.32 -12.89
CA LEU A 100 7.30 10.24 -12.18
C LEU A 100 8.36 9.41 -12.91
N MET A 101 7.96 8.45 -13.75
CA MET A 101 8.90 7.53 -14.43
C MET A 101 10.02 8.23 -15.22
N PRO A 102 9.77 9.32 -15.98
CA PRO A 102 10.81 10.07 -16.68
C PRO A 102 11.80 10.74 -15.73
N PHE A 103 11.40 11.05 -14.51
CA PHE A 103 12.20 11.73 -13.49
C PHE A 103 12.94 10.76 -12.57
N ALA A 104 12.95 9.45 -12.85
CA ALA A 104 13.59 8.45 -11.98
C ALA A 104 15.08 8.74 -11.71
N GLY A 105 15.83 9.21 -12.70
CA GLY A 105 17.24 9.61 -12.51
C GLY A 105 17.38 10.77 -11.53
N PRO A 106 16.78 11.95 -11.80
CA PRO A 106 16.78 13.07 -10.88
C PRO A 106 16.25 12.75 -9.47
N ILE A 107 15.21 11.92 -9.38
CA ILE A 107 14.66 11.47 -8.08
C ILE A 107 15.69 10.64 -7.32
N SER A 108 16.38 9.70 -7.99
CA SER A 108 17.42 8.91 -7.34
C SER A 108 18.58 9.76 -6.86
N GLU A 109 19.04 10.71 -7.67
CA GLU A 109 20.14 11.61 -7.33
C GLU A 109 19.78 12.54 -6.16
N LEU A 110 18.54 13.07 -6.14
CA LEU A 110 18.05 13.89 -5.04
C LEU A 110 17.95 13.12 -3.71
N LEU A 111 17.48 11.87 -3.76
CA LEU A 111 17.22 11.08 -2.56
C LEU A 111 18.45 10.35 -2.03
N LEU A 112 19.33 9.88 -2.92
CA LEU A 112 20.47 9.03 -2.57
C LEU A 112 21.81 9.77 -2.66
N GLY A 113 21.86 10.94 -3.31
CA GLY A 113 23.11 11.63 -3.64
C GLY A 113 23.87 10.99 -4.81
N GLU A 114 23.33 9.93 -5.42
CA GLU A 114 23.87 9.25 -6.58
C GLU A 114 22.74 8.84 -7.55
N SER A 115 23.04 8.84 -8.85
CA SER A 115 22.06 8.47 -9.86
C SER A 115 21.93 6.94 -9.96
N ASN A 116 20.87 6.38 -9.40
CA ASN A 116 20.41 5.02 -9.63
C ASN A 116 18.95 5.00 -10.17
N PRO A 117 18.77 5.19 -11.49
CA PRO A 117 17.45 5.26 -12.09
C PRO A 117 16.67 3.94 -11.98
N THR A 118 17.34 2.79 -11.96
CA THR A 118 16.68 1.48 -11.86
C THR A 118 15.98 1.34 -10.52
N LEU A 119 16.67 1.65 -9.43
CA LEU A 119 16.11 1.60 -8.09
C LEU A 119 14.89 2.52 -7.94
N ALA A 120 15.02 3.76 -8.43
CA ALA A 120 13.92 4.73 -8.41
C ALA A 120 12.73 4.28 -9.26
N ARG A 121 12.94 3.64 -10.42
CA ARG A 121 11.85 3.09 -11.25
C ARG A 121 11.08 2.00 -10.52
N ILE A 122 11.77 1.11 -9.80
CA ILE A 122 11.13 0.07 -8.99
C ILE A 122 10.31 0.71 -7.87
N ALA A 123 10.87 1.71 -7.18
CA ALA A 123 10.16 2.46 -6.14
C ALA A 123 8.91 3.19 -6.67
N ILE A 124 9.04 3.86 -7.83
CA ILE A 124 7.91 4.53 -8.50
C ILE A 124 6.82 3.52 -8.85
N ALA A 125 7.15 2.35 -9.41
CA ALA A 125 6.16 1.29 -9.62
C ALA A 125 5.54 0.80 -8.29
N GLY A 126 6.36 0.75 -7.24
CA GLY A 126 5.95 0.48 -5.86
C GLY A 126 4.90 1.45 -5.31
N LEU A 127 4.85 2.71 -5.76
CA LEU A 127 3.81 3.67 -5.36
C LEU A 127 2.41 3.16 -5.69
N PHE A 128 2.23 2.65 -6.90
CA PHE A 128 0.94 2.10 -7.34
C PHE A 128 0.56 0.87 -6.53
N VAL A 129 1.53 -0.03 -6.33
CA VAL A 129 1.33 -1.26 -5.54
C VAL A 129 0.95 -0.94 -4.10
N LEU A 130 1.71 -0.06 -3.43
CA LEU A 130 1.46 0.31 -2.03
C LEU A 130 0.10 0.98 -1.89
N THR A 131 -0.19 1.97 -2.73
CA THR A 131 -1.45 2.74 -2.69
C THR A 131 -2.66 1.82 -2.82
N LEU A 132 -2.65 0.90 -3.80
CA LEU A 132 -3.75 -0.05 -3.99
C LEU A 132 -3.80 -1.11 -2.90
N SER A 133 -2.66 -1.61 -2.42
CA SER A 133 -2.61 -2.61 -1.34
C SER A 133 -3.30 -2.08 -0.08
N GLU A 134 -2.95 -0.87 0.35
CA GLU A 134 -3.51 -0.26 1.55
C GLU A 134 -5.00 0.07 1.40
N TYR A 135 -5.42 0.49 0.21
CA TYR A 135 -6.82 0.70 -0.10
C TYR A 135 -7.64 -0.60 -0.04
N LEU A 136 -7.18 -1.68 -0.69
CA LEU A 136 -7.88 -2.95 -0.70
C LEU A 136 -7.96 -3.58 0.70
N LEU A 137 -6.92 -3.43 1.51
CA LEU A 137 -6.96 -3.80 2.93
C LEU A 137 -7.96 -2.96 3.74
N THR A 138 -8.16 -1.70 3.37
CA THR A 138 -9.16 -0.82 4.00
C THR A 138 -10.58 -1.30 3.74
N ILE A 139 -10.88 -1.88 2.57
CA ILE A 139 -12.19 -2.49 2.28
C ILE A 139 -12.51 -3.59 3.30
N PHE A 140 -11.55 -4.46 3.63
CA PHE A 140 -11.77 -5.48 4.66
C PHE A 140 -12.05 -4.88 6.05
N ARG A 141 -11.45 -3.72 6.36
CA ARG A 141 -11.72 -3.01 7.62
C ARG A 141 -13.15 -2.44 7.65
N LEU A 142 -13.59 -1.83 6.55
CA LEU A 142 -14.95 -1.31 6.37
C LEU A 142 -16.03 -2.38 6.48
N ASP A 143 -15.76 -3.56 5.92
CA ASP A 143 -16.65 -4.71 6.02
C ASP A 143 -16.56 -5.43 7.39
N GLU A 144 -15.77 -4.94 8.34
CA GLU A 144 -15.47 -5.56 9.64
C GLU A 144 -14.90 -6.99 9.53
N ARG A 145 -14.22 -7.32 8.43
CA ARG A 145 -13.68 -8.66 8.12
C ARG A 145 -12.26 -8.83 8.65
N ALA A 146 -12.08 -8.76 9.97
CA ALA A 146 -10.77 -8.86 10.62
C ALA A 146 -9.98 -10.13 10.27
N ARG A 147 -10.66 -11.27 10.11
CA ARG A 147 -10.01 -12.53 9.70
C ARG A 147 -9.40 -12.43 8.30
N ALA A 148 -10.14 -11.86 7.34
CA ALA A 148 -9.64 -11.72 5.96
C ALA A 148 -8.43 -10.76 5.92
N PHE A 149 -8.52 -9.63 6.62
CA PHE A 149 -7.39 -8.71 6.76
C PHE A 149 -6.16 -9.39 7.36
N PHE A 150 -6.32 -10.13 8.46
CA PHE A 150 -5.23 -10.85 9.13
C PHE A 150 -4.60 -11.87 8.18
N THR A 151 -5.42 -12.71 7.52
CA THR A 151 -4.95 -13.74 6.60
C THR A 151 -4.17 -13.13 5.43
N VAL A 152 -4.68 -12.09 4.78
CA VAL A 152 -4.01 -11.43 3.66
C VAL A 152 -2.70 -10.79 4.11
N THR A 153 -2.70 -10.11 5.25
CA THR A 153 -1.49 -9.48 5.80
C THR A 153 -0.42 -10.51 6.13
N MET A 154 -0.79 -11.61 6.79
CA MET A 154 0.16 -12.68 7.11
C MET A 154 0.65 -13.43 5.88
N LEU A 155 -0.22 -13.75 4.92
CA LEU A 155 0.20 -14.34 3.65
C LEU A 155 1.16 -13.41 2.91
N SER A 156 0.90 -12.10 2.91
CA SER A 156 1.79 -11.12 2.30
C SER A 156 3.18 -11.17 2.92
N VAL A 157 3.28 -11.14 4.24
CA VAL A 157 4.57 -11.25 4.95
C VAL A 157 5.24 -12.58 4.65
N LEU A 158 4.53 -13.70 4.79
CA LEU A 158 5.07 -15.05 4.59
C LEU A 158 5.54 -15.33 3.16
N ILE A 159 4.98 -14.66 2.16
CA ILE A 159 5.41 -14.76 0.76
C ILE A 159 6.53 -13.76 0.47
N THR A 160 6.44 -12.53 0.98
CA THR A 160 7.42 -11.47 0.70
C THR A 160 8.81 -11.83 1.22
N ILE A 161 8.90 -12.46 2.40
CA ILE A 161 10.17 -12.82 3.01
C ILE A 161 10.98 -13.80 2.15
N PRO A 162 10.48 -14.99 1.79
CA PRO A 162 11.26 -15.90 0.95
C PRO A 162 11.57 -15.29 -0.41
N VAL A 163 10.66 -14.52 -1.00
CA VAL A 163 10.91 -13.84 -2.29
C VAL A 163 12.06 -12.84 -2.16
N THR A 164 12.02 -11.94 -1.18
CA THR A 164 13.09 -10.96 -0.96
C THR A 164 14.41 -11.63 -0.60
N VAL A 165 14.40 -12.67 0.23
CA VAL A 165 15.61 -13.44 0.57
C VAL A 165 16.21 -14.12 -0.66
N VAL A 166 15.39 -14.71 -1.53
CA VAL A 166 15.86 -15.32 -2.79
C VAL A 166 16.35 -14.26 -3.79
N LEU A 167 15.79 -13.06 -3.82
CA LEU A 167 16.30 -12.00 -4.69
C LEU A 167 17.59 -11.36 -4.16
N VAL A 168 17.77 -11.30 -2.84
CA VAL A 168 18.94 -10.68 -2.21
C VAL A 168 20.12 -11.66 -2.10
N VAL A 169 19.91 -12.90 -1.66
CA VAL A 169 21.00 -13.81 -1.28
C VAL A 169 21.64 -14.53 -2.48
N PRO A 170 20.91 -15.33 -3.28
CA PRO A 170 21.52 -16.04 -4.40
C PRO A 170 21.64 -15.20 -5.68
N LEU A 171 20.82 -14.17 -5.87
CA LEU A 171 20.82 -13.32 -7.07
C LEU A 171 21.62 -12.02 -6.89
N ASP A 172 22.07 -11.72 -5.67
CA ASP A 172 22.92 -10.58 -5.32
C ASP A 172 22.40 -9.23 -5.85
N LEU A 173 21.07 -9.07 -5.92
CA LEU A 173 20.43 -7.87 -6.45
C LEU A 173 20.42 -6.68 -5.48
N GLY A 174 21.08 -6.81 -4.32
CA GLY A 174 21.24 -5.73 -3.36
C GLY A 174 19.91 -5.04 -2.98
N ALA A 175 19.91 -3.71 -3.07
CA ALA A 175 18.74 -2.87 -2.83
C ALA A 175 17.57 -3.15 -3.81
N GLU A 176 17.87 -3.45 -5.07
CA GLU A 176 16.86 -3.75 -6.09
C GLU A 176 16.10 -5.02 -5.74
N GLY A 177 16.79 -6.05 -5.25
CA GLY A 177 16.18 -7.30 -4.82
C GLY A 177 15.15 -7.13 -3.69
N LEU A 178 15.45 -6.23 -2.74
CA LEU A 178 14.55 -5.94 -1.62
C LEU A 178 13.28 -5.22 -2.09
N LEU A 179 13.42 -4.21 -2.95
CA LEU A 179 12.29 -3.45 -3.51
C LEU A 179 11.46 -4.31 -4.49
N LEU A 180 12.11 -5.04 -5.40
CA LEU A 180 11.44 -5.93 -6.35
C LEU A 180 10.69 -7.06 -5.64
N GLY A 181 11.29 -7.65 -4.60
CA GLY A 181 10.63 -8.70 -3.84
C GLY A 181 9.40 -8.18 -3.09
N SER A 182 9.51 -7.00 -2.48
CA SER A 182 8.42 -6.37 -1.73
C SER A 182 7.29 -5.92 -2.65
N TYR A 183 7.58 -5.14 -3.69
CA TYR A 183 6.55 -4.61 -4.59
C TYR A 183 6.07 -5.64 -5.61
N GLY A 184 6.91 -6.58 -6.03
CA GLY A 184 6.50 -7.69 -6.89
C GLY A 184 5.52 -8.63 -6.17
N THR A 185 5.80 -8.99 -4.92
CA THR A 185 4.86 -9.76 -4.09
C THR A 185 3.59 -8.95 -3.82
N GLY A 186 3.73 -7.66 -3.48
CA GLY A 186 2.60 -6.76 -3.29
C GLY A 186 1.71 -6.68 -4.53
N LEU A 187 2.29 -6.60 -5.74
CA LEU A 187 1.55 -6.56 -6.99
C LEU A 187 0.74 -7.83 -7.19
N ALA A 188 1.33 -9.01 -6.97
CA ALA A 188 0.61 -10.29 -7.07
C ALA A 188 -0.61 -10.33 -6.11
N ILE A 189 -0.44 -9.82 -4.89
CA ILE A 189 -1.51 -9.74 -3.90
C ILE A 189 -2.57 -8.74 -4.31
N VAL A 190 -2.19 -7.54 -4.77
CA VAL A 190 -3.12 -6.53 -5.29
C VAL A 190 -3.97 -7.10 -6.41
N LEU A 191 -3.35 -7.79 -7.39
CA LEU A 191 -4.08 -8.43 -8.48
C LEU A 191 -5.05 -9.50 -7.97
N GLY A 192 -4.61 -10.33 -7.02
CA GLY A 192 -5.48 -11.33 -6.38
C GLY A 192 -6.66 -10.70 -5.62
N LEU A 193 -6.43 -9.59 -4.93
CA LEU A 193 -7.47 -8.85 -4.21
C LEU A 193 -8.43 -8.10 -5.14
N ILE A 194 -7.94 -7.56 -6.25
CA ILE A 194 -8.79 -6.97 -7.31
C ILE A 194 -9.68 -8.05 -7.89
N PHE A 195 -9.11 -9.23 -8.21
CA PHE A 195 -9.89 -10.36 -8.71
C PHE A 195 -10.95 -10.83 -7.70
N TYR A 196 -10.58 -10.94 -6.42
CA TYR A 196 -11.49 -11.33 -5.34
C TYR A 196 -12.65 -10.32 -5.16
N ASN A 197 -12.38 -9.02 -5.28
CA ASN A 197 -13.37 -7.96 -5.10
C ASN A 197 -13.98 -7.46 -6.43
N ARG A 198 -13.75 -8.14 -7.56
CA ARG A 198 -14.10 -7.68 -8.92
C ARG A 198 -15.56 -7.25 -9.11
N HIS A 199 -16.47 -7.79 -8.32
CA HIS A 199 -17.90 -7.46 -8.39
C HIS A 199 -18.25 -6.10 -7.72
N ARG A 200 -17.35 -5.57 -6.89
CA ARG A 200 -17.52 -4.29 -6.18
C ARG A 200 -16.59 -3.19 -6.71
N LEU A 201 -15.58 -3.55 -7.50
CA LEU A 201 -14.60 -2.62 -8.03
C LEU A 201 -14.98 -2.24 -9.46
N ALA A 202 -14.92 -0.95 -9.77
CA ALA A 202 -15.05 -0.45 -11.13
C ALA A 202 -13.89 0.50 -11.43
N VAL A 203 -13.40 0.48 -12.67
CA VAL A 203 -12.35 1.39 -13.13
C VAL A 203 -12.93 2.74 -13.60
N LEU A 204 -14.23 2.76 -13.88
CA LEU A 204 -14.97 3.95 -14.28
C LEU A 204 -15.70 4.53 -13.06
N PRO A 205 -15.34 5.75 -12.61
CA PRO A 205 -15.99 6.37 -11.46
C PRO A 205 -17.37 6.91 -11.82
N GLU A 206 -18.28 6.90 -10.85
CA GLU A 206 -19.51 7.67 -10.95
C GLU A 206 -19.19 9.16 -10.78
N ARG A 207 -19.23 9.92 -11.89
CA ARG A 207 -18.92 11.35 -11.92
C ARG A 207 -19.55 12.19 -10.80
N PRO A 208 -20.86 12.07 -10.48
CA PRO A 208 -21.47 12.88 -9.42
C PRO A 208 -20.95 12.51 -8.03
N LEU A 209 -20.59 11.25 -7.80
CA LEU A 209 -20.01 10.80 -6.53
C LEU A 209 -18.55 11.21 -6.41
N LEU A 210 -17.77 11.10 -7.49
CA LEU A 210 -16.36 11.53 -7.54
C LEU A 210 -16.19 12.98 -7.10
N ASN A 211 -16.97 13.90 -7.66
CA ASN A 211 -16.86 15.32 -7.32
C ASN A 211 -17.16 15.58 -5.84
N ARG A 212 -18.17 14.89 -5.28
CA ARG A 212 -18.56 15.01 -3.86
C ARG A 212 -17.50 14.44 -2.93
N MET A 213 -16.90 13.31 -3.30
CA MET A 213 -15.82 12.67 -2.53
C MET A 213 -14.55 13.53 -2.55
N MET A 214 -14.13 14.02 -3.72
CA MET A 214 -12.93 14.87 -3.84
C MET A 214 -13.09 16.22 -3.14
N ALA A 215 -14.26 16.86 -3.26
CA ALA A 215 -14.54 18.11 -2.56
C ALA A 215 -14.52 17.95 -1.04
N PHE A 216 -14.83 16.75 -0.53
CA PHE A 216 -14.70 16.45 0.89
C PHE A 216 -13.29 16.01 1.30
N GLY A 217 -12.61 15.22 0.48
CA GLY A 217 -11.30 14.67 0.79
C GLY A 217 -10.18 15.72 0.76
N LEU A 218 -10.15 16.58 -0.26
CA LEU A 218 -9.07 17.56 -0.44
C LEU A 218 -8.87 18.50 0.78
N PRO A 219 -9.94 19.04 1.42
CA PRO A 219 -9.80 19.89 2.60
C PRO A 219 -9.44 19.14 3.88
N THR A 220 -9.59 17.81 3.93
CA THR A 220 -9.34 17.03 5.16
C THR A 220 -7.87 16.72 5.42
N MET A 221 -6.94 17.30 4.64
CA MET A 221 -5.50 17.25 4.95
C MET A 221 -5.07 18.43 5.85
N PRO A 222 -4.20 18.23 6.86
CA PRO A 222 -3.50 17.01 7.27
C PRO A 222 -4.01 16.56 8.66
N ALA A 223 -5.08 15.75 8.72
CA ALA A 223 -5.49 15.10 9.96
C ALA A 223 -4.74 13.78 10.18
#